data_AF-A0A973LF48-F1
#
_entry.id   AF-A0A973LF48-F1
#
_cell.length_a   1.000
_cell.length_b   1.000
_cell.length_c   1.000
_cell.angle_alpha   90.00
_cell.angle_beta   90.00
_cell.angle_gamma   90.00
#
_symmetry.space_group_name_H-M   'P 1'
#
loop_
_entity.id
_entity.type
_entity.pdbx_description
1 polymer ?
#
loop_
_entity_poly.entity_id
_entity_poly.type
_entity_poly.pdbx_seq_one_letter_code
_entity_poly.pdbx_strand_id
1 'polypeptide(L)'
;MTTLTSVVIEVLGHPRMLGEVRALAARMIAIDEEINHILARTKGTLARPIWAGCAAESDRGIDLFVAEWERFKACAAEDGWLNRRTNPGEVAVLKEAVAACDRALERLRQEFARMGKTSWVYGDDEP
;
A
#
# COMPACT_ATOMS: atom_id res chain seq x y z
N MET A 1 -15.40 8.17 4.36
CA MET A 1 -14.00 8.18 3.91
C MET A 1 -13.68 6.76 3.47
N THR A 2 -13.30 6.56 2.21
CA THR A 2 -12.91 5.22 1.69
C THR A 2 -11.57 4.83 2.30
N THR A 3 -11.42 3.58 2.73
CA THR A 3 -10.16 3.06 3.30
C THR A 3 -9.43 2.17 2.30
N LEU A 4 -8.13 1.96 2.48
CA LEU A 4 -7.37 1.02 1.67
C LEU A 4 -7.99 -0.38 1.70
N THR A 5 -8.37 -0.86 2.89
CA THR A 5 -9.01 -2.17 3.05
C THR A 5 -10.30 -2.30 2.24
N SER A 6 -11.17 -1.28 2.25
CA SER A 6 -12.40 -1.33 1.44
C SER A 6 -12.10 -1.34 -0.05
N VAL A 7 -11.13 -0.53 -0.50
CA VAL A 7 -10.69 -0.54 -1.91
C VAL A 7 -10.16 -1.91 -2.32
N VAL A 8 -9.30 -2.52 -1.52
CA VAL A 8 -8.70 -3.82 -1.84
C VAL A 8 -9.76 -4.90 -1.94
N ILE A 9 -10.74 -4.92 -1.02
CA ILE A 9 -11.89 -5.84 -1.10
C ILE A 9 -12.67 -5.64 -2.39
N GLU A 10 -12.97 -4.40 -2.76
CA GLU A 10 -13.67 -4.07 -4.00
C GLU A 10 -12.89 -4.52 -5.25
N VAL A 11 -11.59 -4.25 -5.31
CA VAL A 11 -10.71 -4.65 -6.42
C VAL A 11 -10.67 -6.18 -6.58
N LEU A 12 -10.48 -6.91 -5.49
CA LEU A 12 -10.40 -8.38 -5.50
C LEU A 12 -11.76 -9.01 -5.83
N GLY A 13 -12.86 -8.39 -5.39
CA GLY A 13 -14.22 -8.82 -5.68
C GLY A 13 -14.71 -8.46 -7.09
N HIS A 14 -14.07 -7.52 -7.78
CA HIS A 14 -14.56 -7.04 -9.07
C HIS A 14 -14.41 -8.10 -10.19
N PRO A 15 -15.51 -8.59 -10.81
CA PRO A 15 -15.50 -9.79 -11.67
C PRO A 15 -14.57 -9.71 -12.89
N ARG A 16 -14.40 -8.52 -13.46
CA ARG A 16 -13.58 -8.30 -14.67
C ARG A 16 -12.27 -7.57 -14.40
N MET A 17 -11.84 -7.54 -13.14
CA MET A 17 -10.59 -6.90 -12.80
C MET A 17 -9.40 -7.66 -13.37
N LEU A 18 -8.45 -6.93 -13.94
CA LEU A 18 -7.22 -7.53 -14.46
C LEU A 18 -6.44 -8.20 -13.32
N GLY A 19 -5.83 -9.36 -13.60
CA GLY A 19 -5.02 -10.07 -12.61
C GLY A 19 -3.87 -9.22 -12.06
N GLU A 20 -3.29 -8.36 -12.91
CA GLU A 20 -2.25 -7.40 -12.51
C GLU A 20 -2.76 -6.40 -11.46
N VAL A 21 -3.95 -5.85 -11.64
CA VAL A 21 -4.53 -4.88 -10.68
C VAL A 21 -4.88 -5.55 -9.36
N ARG A 22 -5.36 -6.81 -9.40
CA ARG A 22 -5.56 -7.62 -8.19
C ARG A 22 -4.24 -7.86 -7.45
N ALA A 23 -3.16 -8.16 -8.18
CA ALA A 23 -1.84 -8.34 -7.59
C ALA A 23 -1.31 -7.05 -6.96
N LEU A 24 -1.52 -5.90 -7.60
CA LEU A 24 -1.17 -4.59 -7.04
C LEU A 24 -1.94 -4.29 -5.76
N ALA A 25 -3.26 -4.56 -5.72
CA ALA A 25 -4.05 -4.39 -4.50
C ALA A 25 -3.60 -5.32 -3.36
N ALA A 26 -3.33 -6.59 -3.65
CA ALA A 26 -2.80 -7.53 -2.67
C ALA A 26 -1.41 -7.11 -2.17
N ARG A 27 -0.55 -6.58 -3.05
CA ARG A 27 0.76 -6.05 -2.66
C ARG A 27 0.61 -4.81 -1.78
N MET A 28 -0.30 -3.89 -2.13
CA MET A 28 -0.52 -2.65 -1.38
C MET A 28 -0.93 -2.94 0.06
N ILE A 29 -1.91 -3.84 0.29
CA ILE A 29 -2.34 -4.16 1.66
C ILE A 29 -1.25 -4.86 2.47
N ALA A 30 -0.45 -5.72 1.84
CA ALA A 30 0.65 -6.40 2.53
C ALA A 30 1.77 -5.41 2.92
N ILE A 31 2.09 -4.44 2.06
CA ILE A 31 3.07 -3.40 2.36
C ILE A 31 2.56 -2.50 3.49
N ASP A 32 1.31 -2.03 3.41
CA ASP A 32 0.70 -1.15 4.41
C ASP A 32 0.76 -1.78 5.81
N GLU A 33 0.36 -3.05 5.93
CA GLU A 33 0.43 -3.77 7.21
C GLU A 33 1.86 -3.85 7.76
N GLU A 34 2.83 -4.15 6.89
CA GLU A 34 4.24 -4.24 7.31
C GLU A 34 4.81 -2.89 7.72
N ILE A 35 4.53 -1.83 6.96
CA ILE A 35 4.93 -0.45 7.30
C ILE A 35 4.34 -0.07 8.65
N ASN A 36 3.04 -0.26 8.85
CA ASN A 36 2.35 0.07 10.10
C ASN A 36 2.97 -0.67 11.28
N HIS A 37 3.29 -1.95 11.11
CA HIS A 37 3.95 -2.74 12.14
C HIS A 37 5.36 -2.22 12.49
N ILE A 38 6.20 -1.95 11.48
CA ILE A 38 7.55 -1.43 11.70
C ILE A 38 7.50 -0.04 12.34
N LEU A 39 6.64 0.86 11.86
CA LEU A 39 6.46 2.20 12.42
C LEU A 39 5.99 2.15 13.88
N ALA A 40 5.06 1.24 14.23
CA ALA A 40 4.63 1.06 15.61
C ALA A 40 5.77 0.62 16.53
N ARG A 41 6.57 -0.37 16.11
CA ARG A 41 7.73 -0.88 16.89
C ARG A 41 8.89 0.11 16.99
N THR A 42 9.01 1.01 16.03
CA THR A 42 10.11 1.98 15.95
C THR A 42 9.76 3.36 16.48
N LYS A 43 8.53 3.53 16.97
CA LYS A 43 8.06 4.79 17.55
C LYS A 43 8.93 5.17 18.76
N GLY A 44 9.56 6.34 18.69
CA GLY A 44 10.43 6.86 19.74
C GLY A 44 11.85 6.27 19.78
N THR A 45 12.16 5.29 18.92
CA THR A 45 13.51 4.72 18.79
C THR A 45 14.17 5.09 17.46
N LEU A 46 13.42 5.04 16.35
CA LEU A 46 13.90 5.52 15.06
C LEU A 46 13.93 7.05 15.03
N ALA A 47 14.94 7.61 14.36
CA ALA A 47 15.09 9.05 14.21
C ALA A 47 13.80 9.66 13.62
N ARG A 48 13.24 10.65 14.31
CA ARG A 48 11.94 11.26 13.97
C ARG A 48 11.80 11.66 12.50
N PRO A 49 12.80 12.28 11.83
CA PRO A 49 12.68 12.62 10.42
C PRO A 49 12.51 11.41 9.50
N ILE A 50 13.17 10.29 9.83
CA ILE A 50 13.08 9.06 9.04
C ILE A 50 11.73 8.40 9.27
N TRP A 51 11.31 8.27 10.53
CA TRP A 51 10.01 7.72 10.90
C TRP A 51 8.87 8.48 10.22
N ALA A 52 8.88 9.82 10.34
CA ALA A 52 7.85 10.68 9.76
C ALA A 52 7.89 10.69 8.22
N GLY A 53 9.07 10.63 7.62
CA GLY A 53 9.24 10.57 6.17
C GLY A 53 8.66 9.29 5.58
N CYS A 54 8.94 8.13 6.18
CA CYS A 54 8.37 6.86 5.73
C CYS A 54 6.86 6.78 5.92
N ALA A 55 6.34 7.27 7.06
CA ALA A 55 4.90 7.36 7.28
C ALA A 55 4.22 8.22 6.21
N ALA A 56 4.77 9.41 5.92
CA ALA A 56 4.19 10.32 4.92
C ALA A 56 4.25 9.76 3.48
N GLU A 57 5.34 9.09 3.09
CA GLU A 57 5.42 8.46 1.76
C GLU A 57 4.46 7.27 1.64
N SER A 58 4.25 6.51 2.72
CA SER A 58 3.23 5.46 2.79
C SER A 58 1.82 6.04 2.64
N ASP A 59 1.47 7.05 3.44
CA ASP A 59 0.17 7.73 3.37
C ASP A 59 -0.10 8.26 1.96
N ARG A 60 0.91 8.90 1.33
CA ARG A 60 0.83 9.40 -0.04
C ARG A 60 0.55 8.28 -1.06
N GLY A 61 1.22 7.14 -0.92
CA GLY A 61 1.00 5.98 -1.79
C GLY A 61 -0.39 5.39 -1.63
N ILE A 62 -0.89 5.29 -0.39
CA ILE A 62 -2.25 4.82 -0.08
C ILE A 62 -3.29 5.78 -0.65
N ASP A 63 -3.15 7.08 -0.41
CA ASP A 63 -4.05 8.11 -0.91
C ASP A 63 -4.13 8.08 -2.44
N LEU A 64 -2.99 7.92 -3.12
CA LEU A 64 -2.96 7.82 -4.58
C LEU A 64 -3.71 6.56 -5.06
N PHE A 65 -3.50 5.41 -4.42
CA PHE A 65 -4.16 4.17 -4.78
C PHE A 65 -5.68 4.26 -4.59
N VAL A 66 -6.12 4.78 -3.45
CA VAL A 66 -7.53 4.97 -3.13
C VAL A 66 -8.17 5.97 -4.10
N ALA A 67 -7.52 7.11 -4.36
CA ALA A 67 -8.03 8.13 -5.27
C ALA A 67 -8.17 7.59 -6.70
N GLU A 68 -7.20 6.81 -7.18
CA GLU A 68 -7.27 6.21 -8.51
C GLU A 68 -8.39 5.17 -8.61
N TRP A 69 -8.60 4.39 -7.55
CA TRP A 69 -9.73 3.47 -7.50
C TRP A 69 -11.08 4.19 -7.53
N GLU A 70 -11.23 5.26 -6.74
CA GLU A 70 -12.47 6.07 -6.75
C GLU A 70 -12.74 6.70 -8.12
N ARG A 71 -11.69 7.15 -8.83
CA ARG A 71 -11.82 7.62 -10.22
C ARG A 71 -12.26 6.52 -11.16
N PHE A 72 -11.66 5.33 -11.05
CA PHE A 72 -12.09 4.17 -11.82
C PHE A 72 -13.58 3.88 -11.60
N LYS A 73 -14.06 3.91 -10.35
CA LYS A 73 -15.47 3.70 -10.01
C LYS A 73 -16.39 4.76 -10.62
N ALA A 74 -15.99 6.03 -10.57
CA ALA A 74 -16.77 7.12 -11.15
C ALA A 74 -16.97 6.90 -12.66
N CYS A 75 -15.90 6.62 -13.40
CA CYS A 75 -16.00 6.35 -14.84
C CYS A 75 -16.76 5.03 -15.13
N ALA A 76 -16.62 4.02 -14.27
CA ALA A 76 -17.34 2.75 -14.42
C ALA A 76 -18.85 2.89 -14.20
N ALA A 77 -19.29 3.81 -13.35
CA ALA A 77 -20.71 4.10 -13.15
C ALA A 77 -21.36 4.65 -14.45
N GLU A 78 -20.60 5.39 -15.25
CA GLU A 78 -21.03 5.95 -16.53
C GLU A 78 -21.02 4.89 -17.66
N ASP A 79 -19.99 4.04 -17.71
CA ASP A 79 -19.78 3.04 -18.77
C ASP A 79 -20.43 1.66 -18.49
N GLY A 80 -21.00 1.49 -17.30
CA GLY A 80 -21.50 0.22 -16.78
C GLY A 80 -20.46 -0.55 -15.96
N TRP A 81 -20.65 -0.54 -14.63
CA TRP A 81 -19.72 -1.06 -13.60
C TRP A 81 -19.09 -2.39 -13.95
N LEU A 82 -19.91 -3.38 -14.30
CA LEU A 82 -19.48 -4.75 -14.54
C LEU A 82 -18.69 -4.94 -15.86
N ASN A 83 -18.73 -3.96 -16.75
CA ASN A 83 -18.12 -4.05 -18.07
C ASN A 83 -16.81 -3.27 -18.19
N ARG A 84 -16.55 -2.29 -17.31
CA ARG A 84 -15.32 -1.51 -17.34
C ARG A 84 -14.10 -2.37 -17.00
N ARG A 85 -13.03 -2.16 -17.74
CA ARG A 85 -11.69 -2.69 -17.45
C ARG A 85 -10.76 -1.52 -17.20
N THR A 86 -9.75 -1.75 -16.37
CA THR A 86 -8.70 -0.77 -16.16
C THR A 86 -7.90 -0.56 -17.45
N ASN A 87 -7.65 0.69 -17.80
CA ASN A 87 -6.79 1.07 -18.92
C ASN A 87 -5.30 1.13 -18.50
N PRO A 88 -4.35 1.16 -19.45
CA PRO A 88 -2.92 1.19 -19.12
C PRO A 88 -2.47 2.38 -18.27
N GLY A 89 -3.12 3.54 -18.41
CA GLY A 89 -2.83 4.73 -17.61
C GLY A 89 -3.24 4.56 -16.15
N GLU A 90 -4.43 4.03 -15.89
CA GLU A 90 -4.91 3.70 -14.53
C GLU A 90 -3.98 2.67 -13.87
N VAL A 91 -3.57 1.63 -14.61
CA VAL A 91 -2.60 0.64 -14.11
C VAL A 91 -1.25 1.27 -13.77
N ALA A 92 -0.77 2.24 -14.57
CA ALA A 92 0.48 2.93 -14.30
C ALA A 92 0.43 3.73 -13.00
N VAL A 93 -0.68 4.41 -12.71
CA VAL A 93 -0.89 5.15 -11.45
C VAL A 93 -0.92 4.19 -10.26
N LEU A 94 -1.62 3.06 -10.37
CA LEU A 94 -1.63 2.06 -9.30
C LEU A 94 -0.24 1.46 -9.04
N LYS A 95 0.58 1.26 -10.10
CA LYS A 95 1.98 0.85 -9.96
C LYS A 95 2.82 1.90 -9.25
N GLU A 96 2.64 3.17 -9.59
CA GLU A 96 3.36 4.27 -8.94
C GLU A 96 3.03 4.34 -7.45
N ALA A 97 1.74 4.19 -7.11
CA ALA A 97 1.27 4.14 -5.73
C ALA A 97 1.95 3.01 -4.95
N VAL A 98 1.91 1.77 -5.48
CA VAL A 98 2.58 0.61 -4.87
C VAL A 98 4.09 0.84 -4.73
N ALA A 99 4.73 1.38 -5.76
CA ALA A 99 6.17 1.66 -5.75
C ALA A 99 6.55 2.71 -4.69
N ALA A 100 5.68 3.68 -4.38
CA ALA A 100 5.89 4.62 -3.29
C ALA A 100 5.94 3.93 -1.93
N CYS A 101 4.94 3.08 -1.65
CA CYS A 101 4.92 2.29 -0.42
C CYS A 101 6.10 1.31 -0.35
N ASP A 102 6.48 0.66 -1.46
CA ASP A 102 7.65 -0.21 -1.50
C ASP A 102 8.94 0.51 -1.13
N ARG A 103 9.17 1.74 -1.62
CA ARG A 103 10.34 2.55 -1.23
C ARG A 103 10.32 2.91 0.24
N ALA A 104 9.17 3.27 0.78
CA ALA A 104 9.02 3.57 2.21
C ALA A 104 9.33 2.33 3.07
N LEU A 105 8.80 1.16 2.67
CA LEU A 105 9.05 -0.11 3.32
C LEU A 105 10.52 -0.52 3.25
N GLU A 106 11.15 -0.42 2.08
CA GLU A 106 12.57 -0.72 1.92
C GLU A 106 13.42 0.15 2.83
N ARG A 107 13.12 1.45 2.90
CA ARG A 107 13.82 2.35 3.82
C ARG A 107 13.64 1.93 5.28
N LEU A 108 12.41 1.60 5.69
CA LEU A 108 12.14 1.13 7.05
C LEU A 108 12.89 -0.16 7.37
N ARG A 109 12.89 -1.14 6.47
CA ARG A 109 13.64 -2.40 6.64
C ARG A 109 15.14 -2.15 6.81
N GLN A 110 15.73 -1.24 6.04
CA GLN A 110 17.14 -0.88 6.17
C GLN A 110 17.46 -0.30 7.54
N GLU A 111 16.62 0.61 8.07
CA GLU A 111 16.81 1.16 9.40
C GLU A 111 16.57 0.12 10.50
N PHE A 112 15.56 -0.72 10.33
CA PHE A 112 15.24 -1.79 11.27
C PHE A 112 16.40 -2.81 11.39
N ALA A 113 17.01 -3.17 10.26
CA ALA A 113 18.20 -4.01 10.21
C ALA A 113 19.42 -3.35 10.89
N ARG A 114 19.61 -2.03 10.72
CA ARG A 114 20.67 -1.29 11.42
C ARG A 114 20.51 -1.27 12.93
N MET A 115 19.28 -1.43 13.42
CA MET A 115 18.98 -1.57 14.85
C MET A 115 19.22 -2.99 15.37
N GLY A 116 19.76 -3.91 14.54
CA GLY A 116 20.02 -5.29 14.92
C GLY A 116 18.78 -6.20 14.89
N LYS A 117 17.65 -5.70 14.39
CA LYS A 117 16.40 -6.47 14.33
C LYS A 117 16.26 -7.17 12.99
N THR A 118 15.96 -8.46 13.03
CA THR A 118 15.96 -9.30 11.80
C THR A 118 14.57 -9.68 11.31
N SER A 119 13.54 -9.59 12.16
CA SER A 119 12.17 -9.91 11.83
C SER A 119 11.22 -8.80 12.28
N TRP A 120 10.29 -8.42 11.39
CA TRP A 120 9.15 -7.58 11.76
C TRP A 120 7.96 -8.39 12.30
N VAL A 121 8.02 -9.73 12.25
CA VAL A 121 6.94 -10.61 12.73
C VAL A 121 7.23 -11.14 14.13
N TYR A 122 8.50 -11.42 14.44
CA TYR A 122 8.94 -12.01 15.71
C TYR A 122 9.83 -11.02 16.47
N GLY A 123 9.71 -10.97 17.79
CA GLY A 123 10.74 -10.32 18.61
C GLY A 123 12.03 -11.13 18.60
N ASP A 124 13.20 -10.49 18.57
CA ASP A 124 14.48 -11.20 18.75
C ASP A 124 14.61 -11.81 20.17
N ASP A 125 13.65 -11.50 21.06
CA ASP A 125 13.49 -12.03 22.43
C ASP A 125 12.38 -13.11 22.55
N GLU A 126 11.67 -13.45 21.47
CA GLU A 126 10.68 -14.54 21.49
C GLU A 126 11.32 -15.86 20.98
N PRO A 127 11.23 -16.96 21.75
CA PRO A 127 11.91 -18.22 21.45
C PRO A 127 11.38 -18.94 20.19
#